data_AF-A0A3M9YXB3-F1
#
_entry.id   AF-A0A3M9YXB3-F1
#
_cell.length_a   1.000
_cell.length_b   1.000
_cell.length_c   1.000
_cell.angle_alpha   90.00
_cell.angle_beta   90.00
_cell.angle_gamma   90.00
#
_symmetry.space_group_name_H-M   'P 1'
#
loop_
_entity.id
_entity.type
_entity.pdbx_description
1 polymer ?
#
loop_
_entity_poly.entity_id
_entity_poly.type
_entity_poly.pdbx_seq_one_letter_code
_entity_poly.pdbx_strand_id
1 'polypeptide(L)'
;MDIQVGEETITCTPEHPFWVPGQGGVQAGELQLGDALISSTGVICEVKNTQAKQERTRVYNIKVEELHTYFVTTLGILVHNANCDPRSQIRLDFPL
;
A
#
# COMPACT_ATOMS: atom_id res chain seq x y z
N MET A 1 1.73 -10.41 5.90
CA MET A 1 2.86 -10.44 4.95
C MET A 1 3.72 -9.22 5.18
N ASP A 2 4.99 -9.32 4.82
CA ASP A 2 5.94 -8.22 4.86
C ASP A 2 6.24 -7.77 3.43
N ILE A 3 6.25 -6.46 3.21
CA ILE A 3 6.69 -5.81 1.97
C ILE A 3 7.88 -4.94 2.33
N GLN A 4 9.00 -5.14 1.64
CA GLN A 4 10.19 -4.32 1.84
C GLN A 4 10.26 -3.22 0.77
N VAL A 5 10.39 -1.97 1.20
CA VAL A 5 10.47 -0.79 0.34
C VAL A 5 11.58 0.10 0.89
N GLY A 6 12.59 0.41 0.07
CA GLY A 6 13.75 1.16 0.57
C GLY A 6 14.51 0.38 1.66
N GLU A 7 14.62 0.95 2.86
CA GLU A 7 15.15 0.28 4.07
C GLU A 7 14.04 -0.10 5.08
N GLU A 8 12.77 0.14 4.71
CA GLU A 8 11.63 -0.09 5.59
C GLU A 8 10.89 -1.39 5.26
N THR A 9 10.23 -1.94 6.28
CA THR A 9 9.37 -3.13 6.15
C THR A 9 7.97 -2.79 6.58
N ILE A 10 7.00 -3.03 5.68
CA ILE A 10 5.58 -2.85 5.92
C ILE A 10 4.96 -4.21 6.22
N THR A 11 4.39 -4.37 7.41
CA THR A 11 3.63 -5.58 7.78
C THR A 11 2.15 -5.33 7.60
N CYS A 12 1.49 -6.08 6.73
CA CYS A 12 0.06 -5.92 6.41
C CYS A 12 -0.62 -7.26 6.10
N THR A 13 -1.95 -7.27 5.96
CA THR A 13 -2.68 -8.44 5.46
C THR A 13 -2.53 -8.54 3.94
N PRO A 14 -2.59 -9.75 3.34
CA PRO A 14 -2.48 -9.91 1.88
C PRO A 14 -3.52 -9.11 1.08
N GLU A 15 -4.70 -8.87 1.64
CA GLU A 15 -5.82 -8.17 1.00
C GLU A 15 -5.68 -6.64 1.09
N HIS A 16 -4.66 -6.13 1.78
CA HIS A 16 -4.47 -4.69 1.98
C HIS A 16 -4.08 -4.01 0.67
N PRO A 17 -4.81 -2.99 0.16
CA PRO A 17 -4.51 -2.41 -1.15
C PRO A 17 -3.43 -1.33 -1.07
N PHE A 18 -2.42 -1.47 -1.92
CA PHE A 18 -1.36 -0.50 -2.18
C PHE A 18 -1.62 0.21 -3.51
N TRP A 19 -1.33 1.51 -3.58
CA TRP A 19 -1.46 2.25 -4.84
C TRP A 19 -0.23 2.03 -5.73
N VAL A 20 -0.44 1.49 -6.92
CA VAL A 20 0.58 1.31 -7.96
C VAL A 20 0.28 2.25 -9.14
N PRO A 21 1.20 3.15 -9.52
CA PRO A 21 0.99 4.07 -10.63
C PRO A 21 0.64 3.34 -11.93
N GLY A 22 -0.43 3.78 -12.59
CA GLY A 22 -0.93 3.17 -13.84
C GLY A 22 -1.74 1.88 -13.68
N GLN A 23 -1.80 1.31 -12.47
CA GLN A 23 -2.58 0.09 -12.17
C GLN A 23 -3.71 0.35 -11.15
N GLY A 24 -3.54 1.33 -10.27
CA GLY A 24 -4.49 1.64 -9.20
C GLY A 24 -4.21 0.82 -7.93
N GLY A 25 -5.24 0.52 -7.15
CA GLY A 25 -5.11 -0.31 -5.95
C GLY A 25 -4.82 -1.78 -6.27
N VAL A 26 -3.62 -2.23 -5.90
CA VAL A 26 -3.15 -3.62 -6.01
C VAL A 26 -3.07 -4.24 -4.62
N GLN A 27 -3.57 -5.46 -4.44
CA GLN A 27 -3.51 -6.12 -3.14
C GLN A 27 -2.05 -6.42 -2.77
N ALA A 28 -1.71 -6.28 -1.48
CA ALA A 28 -0.39 -6.57 -0.95
C ALA A 28 0.13 -7.95 -1.41
N GLY A 29 -0.73 -8.97 -1.36
CA GLY A 29 -0.40 -10.34 -1.75
C GLY A 29 -0.15 -10.54 -3.25
N GLU A 30 -0.53 -9.56 -4.07
CA GLU A 30 -0.32 -9.57 -5.52
C GLU A 30 0.91 -8.74 -5.94
N LEU A 31 1.48 -7.94 -5.02
CA LEU A 31 2.68 -7.16 -5.30
C LEU A 31 3.89 -8.06 -5.59
N GLN A 32 4.66 -7.64 -6.58
CA GLN A 32 5.86 -8.32 -7.05
C GLN A 32 7.10 -7.45 -6.84
N LEU A 33 8.24 -8.11 -6.83
CA LEU A 33 9.53 -7.42 -6.77
C LEU A 33 9.68 -6.51 -7.99
N GLY A 34 9.99 -5.24 -7.75
CA GLY A 34 10.07 -4.20 -8.77
C GLY A 34 8.79 -3.38 -8.96
N ASP A 35 7.67 -3.74 -8.32
CA ASP A 35 6.46 -2.91 -8.39
C ASP A 35 6.71 -1.52 -7.79
N ALA A 36 6.18 -0.50 -8.46
CA ALA A 36 6.32 0.89 -8.07
C ALA A 36 5.22 1.29 -7.07
N LEU A 37 5.62 1.76 -5.90
CA LEU A 37 4.74 2.40 -4.91
C LEU A 37 5.03 3.89 -4.85
N ILE A 38 4.05 4.70 -4.43
CA ILE A 38 4.23 6.15 -4.32
C ILE A 38 4.34 6.60 -2.86
N SER A 39 5.32 7.44 -2.58
CA SER A 39 5.46 8.11 -1.28
C SER A 39 4.59 9.36 -1.18
N SER A 40 4.48 9.93 0.01
CA SER A 40 3.78 11.19 0.30
C SER A 40 4.42 12.41 -0.35
N THR A 41 5.68 12.29 -0.78
CA THR A 41 6.41 13.30 -1.53
C THR A 41 6.34 13.09 -3.04
N GLY A 42 5.57 12.10 -3.52
CA GLY A 42 5.45 11.76 -4.94
C GLY A 42 6.61 10.95 -5.50
N VAL A 43 7.53 10.47 -4.65
CA VAL A 43 8.69 9.67 -5.06
C VAL A 43 8.27 8.22 -5.27
N ILE A 44 8.71 7.63 -6.38
CA ILE A 44 8.53 6.21 -6.65
C ILE A 44 9.48 5.40 -5.78
N CYS A 45 8.92 4.46 -5.04
CA CYS A 45 9.63 3.52 -4.19
C CYS A 45 9.36 2.09 -4.67
N GLU A 46 10.41 1.37 -5.04
CA GLU A 46 10.28 0.00 -5.56
C GLU A 46 10.14 -1.03 -4.44
N VAL A 47 9.27 -2.01 -4.65
CA VAL A 47 9.17 -3.21 -3.82
C VAL A 47 10.44 -4.04 -4.01
N LYS A 48 11.24 -4.18 -2.95
CA LYS A 48 12.49 -4.94 -2.97
C LYS A 48 12.31 -6.41 -2.59
N ASN A 49 11.26 -6.71 -1.82
CA ASN A 49 10.97 -8.07 -1.37
C ASN A 49 9.52 -8.17 -0.89
N THR A 50 8.93 -9.36 -1.03
CA THR A 50 7.65 -9.72 -0.42
C THR A 50 7.77 -11.05 0.30
N GLN A 51 7.26 -11.13 1.53
CA GLN A 51 7.30 -12.35 2.33
C GLN A 51 5.92 -12.65 2.92
N ALA A 52 5.33 -13.76 2.50
CA ALA A 52 4.12 -14.28 3.13
C ALA A 52 4.43 -14.79 4.55
N LYS A 53 3.63 -14.37 5.52
CA LYS A 53 3.68 -14.88 6.90
C LYS A 53 2.38 -15.62 7.18
N GLN A 54 2.47 -16.89 7.56
CA GLN A 54 1.32 -17.69 7.99
C GLN A 54 1.19 -17.58 9.52
N GLU A 55 0.80 -16.40 9.99
CA GLU A 55 0.60 -16.14 11.41
C GLU A 55 -0.78 -15.52 11.63
N ARG A 56 -1.53 -16.03 12.61
CA ARG A 56 -2.76 -15.38 13.08
C ARG A 56 -2.37 -14.20 13.97
N THR A 57 -2.20 -13.05 13.34
CA THR A 57 -1.84 -11.80 14.02
C THR A 57 -3.04 -10.87 14.11
N ARG A 58 -3.24 -10.25 15.28
CA ARG A 58 -4.27 -9.23 15.46
C ARG A 58 -3.81 -7.96 14.72
N VAL A 59 -4.52 -7.60 13.66
CA VAL A 59 -4.29 -6.35 12.91
C VAL A 59 -5.26 -5.28 13.34
N TYR A 60 -4.82 -4.02 13.29
CA TYR A 60 -5.64 -2.86 13.59
C TYR A 60 -5.79 -2.05 12.30
N ASN A 61 -7.03 -1.69 11.97
CA ASN A 61 -7.34 -0.85 10.82
C ASN A 61 -7.89 0.49 11.31
N ILE A 62 -7.56 1.57 10.60
CA ILE A 62 -8.14 2.90 10.82
C ILE A 62 -8.95 3.22 9.57
N LYS A 63 -10.22 3.55 9.74
CA LYS A 63 -11.08 3.96 8.62
C LYS A 63 -11.01 5.47 8.47
N VAL A 64 -10.38 5.95 7.40
CA VAL A 64 -10.51 7.35 6.95
C VAL A 64 -11.77 7.44 6.09
N GLU A 65 -12.77 8.24 6.47
CA GLU A 65 -14.10 8.21 5.85
C GLU A 65 -14.21 8.88 4.48
N GLU A 66 -13.45 9.93 4.17
CA GLU A 66 -13.60 10.65 2.90
C GLU A 66 -12.63 10.17 1.81
N LEU A 67 -11.32 10.15 2.09
CA LEU A 67 -10.31 9.83 1.08
C LEU A 67 -9.94 8.35 1.00
N HIS A 68 -10.37 7.55 2.00
CA HIS A 68 -10.08 6.12 2.11
C HIS A 68 -8.61 5.73 1.86
N THR A 69 -7.68 6.65 2.09
CA THR A 69 -6.24 6.50 1.87
C THR A 69 -5.48 7.12 3.03
N TYR A 70 -4.33 6.56 3.36
CA TYR A 70 -3.43 7.08 4.37
C TYR A 70 -1.98 6.70 4.04
N PHE A 71 -1.05 7.41 4.66
CA PHE A 71 0.38 7.11 4.52
C PHE A 71 0.85 6.24 5.68
N VAL A 72 1.63 5.20 5.36
CA VAL A 72 2.31 4.36 6.35
C VAL A 72 3.81 4.60 6.28
N THR A 73 4.53 4.21 7.34
CA THR A 73 5.99 4.27 7.46
C THR A 73 6.59 5.69 7.44
N THR A 74 7.91 5.82 7.66
CA THR A 74 8.57 7.14 7.63
C THR A 74 8.85 7.61 6.21
N LEU A 75 8.88 6.69 5.24
CA LEU A 75 8.86 7.03 3.81
C LEU A 75 7.51 7.57 3.34
N GLY A 76 6.45 7.38 4.13
CA GLY A 76 5.11 7.86 3.80
C GLY A 76 4.52 7.17 2.58
N ILE A 77 4.50 5.83 2.54
CA ILE A 77 3.93 5.06 1.43
C ILE A 77 2.40 5.15 1.43
N LEU A 78 1.80 5.48 0.28
CA LEU A 78 0.36 5.61 0.13
C LEU A 78 -0.33 4.24 0.09
N VAL A 79 -1.28 4.04 0.99
CA VAL A 79 -2.09 2.81 1.05
C VAL A 79 -3.57 3.14 1.18
N HIS A 80 -4.44 2.19 0.85
CA HIS A 80 -5.89 2.32 0.96
C HIS A 80 -6.43 1.71 2.26
N ASN A 81 -7.61 2.16 2.70
CA ASN A 81 -8.35 1.49 3.77
C ASN A 81 -8.60 0.02 3.39
N ALA A 82 -8.22 -0.90 4.29
CA ALA A 82 -8.67 -2.29 4.15
C ALA A 82 -10.21 -2.33 4.25
N ASN A 83 -10.86 -3.01 3.29
CA ASN A 83 -12.31 -3.15 3.10
C ASN A 83 -13.04 -2.06 2.28
N CYS A 84 -12.32 -1.25 1.50
CA CYS A 84 -12.95 -0.38 0.50
C CYS A 84 -13.10 -1.12 -0.84
N ASP A 85 -14.20 -0.89 -1.58
CA ASP A 85 -14.35 -1.45 -2.94
C ASP A 85 -13.19 -0.92 -3.81
N PRO A 86 -12.41 -1.77 -4.51
CA PRO A 86 -11.35 -1.29 -5.40
C PRO A 86 -11.88 -0.39 -6.53
N ARG A 87 -13.21 -0.28 -6.73
CA ARG A 87 -13.85 0.67 -7.65
C ARG A 87 -14.19 2.03 -7.04
N SER A 88 -14.16 2.22 -5.72
CA SER A 88 -14.36 3.54 -5.08
C SER A 88 -13.08 4.39 -5.06
N GLN A 89 -12.27 4.26 -6.12
CA GLN A 89 -11.05 5.04 -6.28
C GLN A 89 -11.39 6.47 -6.68
N ILE A 90 -11.03 7.43 -5.84
CA ILE A 90 -10.80 8.80 -6.30
C ILE A 90 -9.48 8.77 -7.07
N ARG A 91 -9.50 9.21 -8.33
CA ARG A 91 -8.31 9.43 -9.14
C ARG A 91 -7.54 10.58 -8.48
N LEU A 92 -6.53 10.25 -7.68
CA LEU A 92 -5.62 11.24 -7.13
C LEU A 92 -4.69 11.65 -8.25
N ASP A 93 -5.07 12.71 -8.97
CA ASP A 93 -4.18 13.40 -9.89
C ASP A 93 -3.14 14.15 -9.02
N PHE A 94 -2.08 13.44 -8.65
CA PHE A 94 -0.88 14.09 -8.10
C PHE A 94 -0.27 14.90 -9.25
N PRO A 95 -0.23 16.25 -9.17
CA PRO A 95 0.49 17.03 -10.14
C PRO A 95 1.97 16.69 -10.01
N LEU A 96 2.54 16.09 -11.05
CA LEU A 96 3.99 15.99 -11.25
C LEU A 96 4.61 17.38 -11.38
#